data_AF-A0A1G0ZSD2-F1
#
_entry.id   AF-A0A1G0ZSD2-F1
#
_cell.length_a   1.000
_cell.length_b   1.000
_cell.length_c   1.000
_cell.angle_alpha   90.00
_cell.angle_beta   90.00
_cell.angle_gamma   90.00
#
_symmetry.space_group_name_H-M   'P 1'
#
loop_
_entity.id
_entity.type
_entity.pdbx_description
1 polymer ?
#
loop_
_entity_poly.entity_id
_entity_poly.type
_entity_poly.pdbx_seq_one_letter_code
_entity_poly.pdbx_strand_id
1 'polypeptide(L)'
;MRKKNLPAGVPAVRKEHGTPAPLPASVEKWERERLPAGVPAVRKKNLPAEVPAVRKGKEYMTLENRRKIVKLISLVVGLAGVMVMIGWIFDIEILKSLSPSWISMKFDTALSFFLSGLTLYFIARAQEGEFDRAQVVISITSLVIILLMGILFFSTVFGVMTGAEHLFVREEAGGVKTVIPGLPSIPTMFSFILMAMAGVLTILRIRRLHVSLMIIGLILAAVGISAITGYVIDFPALYYYIATVNSAMAFHTAVLLALLGIGLICLYE
;
A
#
# COMPACT_ATOMS: atom_id res chain seq x y z
N MET A 1 10.06 48.48 3.18
CA MET A 1 9.34 49.29 4.21
C MET A 1 7.87 49.34 3.79
N ARG A 2 6.82 48.98 4.53
CA ARG A 2 6.50 49.05 5.97
C ARG A 2 5.76 47.76 6.41
N LYS A 3 6.14 47.24 7.58
CA LYS A 3 5.30 46.35 8.40
C LYS A 3 4.01 47.10 8.77
N LYS A 4 2.85 46.43 8.73
CA LYS A 4 1.61 46.92 9.37
C LYS A 4 0.95 45.79 10.15
N ASN A 5 1.37 45.73 11.42
CA ASN A 5 0.69 45.28 12.63
C ASN A 5 -0.67 44.57 12.44
N LEU A 6 -0.67 43.25 12.58
CA LEU A 6 -1.82 42.54 13.14
C LEU A 6 -1.88 42.85 14.65
N PRO A 7 -3.04 43.18 15.22
CA PRO A 7 -3.17 43.25 16.67
C PRO A 7 -3.00 41.85 17.28
N ALA A 8 -2.12 41.77 18.27
CA ALA A 8 -1.96 40.61 19.14
C ALA A 8 -3.17 40.48 20.07
N GLY A 9 -3.64 39.25 20.27
CA GLY A 9 -4.71 38.93 21.23
C GLY A 9 -5.95 38.33 20.58
N VAL A 10 -5.84 37.11 20.06
CA VAL A 10 -7.01 36.26 19.79
C VAL A 10 -7.00 35.14 20.81
N PRO A 11 -7.85 35.17 21.86
CA PRO A 11 -8.10 33.97 22.65
C PRO A 11 -8.83 32.95 21.76
N ALA A 12 -8.37 31.70 21.82
CA ALA A 12 -9.05 30.58 21.20
C ALA A 12 -10.47 30.44 21.76
N VAL A 13 -11.50 30.73 20.97
CA VAL A 13 -12.88 30.42 21.35
C VAL A 13 -13.20 29.02 20.86
N ARG A 14 -13.04 28.07 21.79
CA ARG A 14 -13.61 26.72 21.75
C ARG A 14 -15.12 26.83 21.62
N LYS A 15 -15.73 26.11 20.68
CA LYS A 15 -17.20 25.99 20.58
C LYS A 15 -17.66 24.70 21.26
N GLU A 16 -18.35 24.86 22.39
CA GLU A 16 -19.49 24.02 22.72
C GLU A 16 -20.76 24.65 22.13
N HIS A 17 -21.67 23.76 21.75
CA HIS A 17 -23.02 23.91 21.19
C HIS A 17 -23.65 25.29 20.88
N GLY A 18 -24.29 25.34 19.70
CA GLY A 18 -25.58 26.01 19.49
C GLY A 18 -25.58 27.54 19.40
N THR A 19 -25.98 28.07 18.25
CA THR A 19 -26.15 29.50 17.88
C THR A 19 -24.87 30.34 17.71
N PRO A 20 -24.72 31.12 16.61
CA PRO A 20 -23.61 32.06 16.48
C PRO A 20 -23.74 33.18 17.52
N ALA A 21 -22.65 33.45 18.25
CA ALA A 21 -22.57 34.62 19.11
C ALA A 21 -22.78 35.91 18.28
N PRO A 22 -23.44 36.93 18.84
CA PRO A 22 -23.57 38.23 18.17
C PRO A 22 -22.18 38.75 17.81
N LEU A 23 -22.06 39.36 16.63
CA LEU A 23 -20.80 39.95 16.20
C LEU A 23 -20.34 41.00 17.23
N PRO A 24 -19.03 41.12 17.50
CA PRO A 24 -18.51 42.19 18.34
C PRO A 24 -18.95 43.55 17.76
N ALA A 25 -19.35 44.49 18.61
CA ALA A 25 -19.85 45.80 18.21
C ALA A 25 -18.88 46.57 17.27
N SER A 26 -17.58 46.28 17.35
CA SER A 26 -16.56 46.81 16.44
C SER A 26 -16.70 46.32 14.99
N VAL A 27 -17.14 45.08 14.78
CA VAL A 27 -17.39 44.48 13.46
C VAL A 27 -18.71 44.98 12.89
N GLU A 28 -19.73 45.11 13.73
CA GLU A 28 -21.05 45.61 13.32
C GLU A 28 -21.02 47.10 12.92
N LYS A 29 -20.16 47.89 13.59
CA LYS A 29 -19.87 49.28 13.20
C LYS A 29 -19.10 49.34 11.87
N TRP A 30 -18.13 48.44 11.70
CA TRP A 30 -17.31 48.35 10.48
C TRP A 30 -18.11 47.90 9.25
N GLU A 31 -19.10 47.02 9.40
CA GLU A 31 -20.04 46.65 8.32
C GLU A 31 -20.98 47.80 7.94
N ARG A 32 -21.50 48.53 8.94
CA ARG A 32 -22.37 49.70 8.70
C ARG A 32 -21.67 50.84 7.96
N GLU A 33 -20.39 51.06 8.22
CA GLU A 33 -19.62 52.16 7.60
C GLU A 33 -19.12 51.84 6.19
N ARG A 34 -19.17 50.58 5.73
CA ARG A 34 -18.55 50.15 4.45
C ARG A 34 -19.53 49.70 3.37
N LEU A 35 -20.80 49.51 3.68
CA LEU A 35 -21.80 49.13 2.68
C LEU A 35 -22.36 50.41 2.02
N PRO A 36 -22.03 50.70 0.75
CA PRO A 36 -22.68 51.81 0.06
C PRO A 36 -24.19 51.55 -0.03
N ALA A 37 -24.98 52.59 0.24
CA ALA A 37 -26.43 52.56 0.11
C ALA A 37 -26.80 52.19 -1.33
N GLY A 38 -27.23 50.95 -1.55
CA GLY A 38 -27.59 50.44 -2.88
C GLY A 38 -27.14 49.02 -3.19
N VAL A 39 -26.41 48.32 -2.31
CA VAL A 39 -26.13 46.89 -2.53
C VAL A 39 -27.41 46.08 -2.23
N PRO A 40 -28.04 45.45 -3.22
CA PRO A 40 -29.22 44.62 -2.97
C PRO A 40 -28.82 43.45 -2.06
N ALA A 41 -29.60 43.22 -1.01
CA ALA A 41 -29.42 42.07 -0.13
C ALA A 41 -29.43 40.79 -0.99
N VAL A 42 -28.30 40.08 -1.03
CA VAL A 42 -28.17 38.85 -1.80
C VAL A 42 -29.20 37.86 -1.29
N ARG A 43 -30.25 37.63 -2.08
CA ARG A 43 -31.33 36.68 -1.79
C ARG A 43 -30.68 35.30 -1.65
N LYS A 44 -30.86 34.63 -0.49
CA LYS A 44 -30.26 33.31 -0.18
C LYS A 44 -30.43 32.24 -1.28
N LYS A 45 -31.40 32.43 -2.18
CA LYS A 45 -31.69 31.58 -3.33
C LYS A 45 -30.59 31.57 -4.42
N ASN A 46 -29.63 32.50 -4.38
CA ASN A 46 -28.54 32.62 -5.36
C ASN A 46 -27.15 32.27 -4.80
N LEU A 47 -27.06 31.68 -3.61
CA LEU A 47 -25.78 31.08 -3.17
C LEU A 47 -25.48 29.87 -4.06
N PRO A 48 -24.28 29.75 -4.65
CA PRO A 48 -23.90 28.58 -5.42
C PRO A 48 -24.07 27.33 -4.56
N ALA A 49 -24.62 26.27 -5.16
CA ALA A 49 -24.76 24.97 -4.52
C ALA A 49 -23.38 24.48 -4.06
N GLU A 50 -23.20 24.38 -2.74
CA GLU A 50 -21.99 23.98 -2.03
C GLU A 50 -20.76 24.90 -2.13
N VAL A 51 -20.39 25.48 -0.98
CA VAL A 51 -19.16 26.23 -0.77
C VAL A 51 -17.93 25.30 -0.86
N PRO A 52 -16.84 25.67 -1.56
CA PRO A 52 -15.64 24.83 -1.76
C PRO A 52 -15.02 24.24 -0.48
N ALA A 53 -15.23 24.87 0.67
CA ALA A 53 -14.75 24.42 1.97
C ALA A 53 -15.39 23.09 2.42
N VAL A 54 -16.68 22.87 2.11
CA VAL A 54 -17.39 21.63 2.46
C VAL A 54 -16.92 20.47 1.57
N ARG A 55 -16.68 20.74 0.27
CA ARG A 55 -16.15 19.77 -0.69
C ARG A 55 -14.74 19.31 -0.32
N LYS A 56 -13.86 20.25 0.03
CA LYS A 56 -12.52 19.96 0.56
C LYS A 56 -12.57 19.09 1.81
N GLY A 57 -13.43 19.43 2.78
CA GLY A 57 -13.59 18.64 4.01
C GLY A 57 -14.00 17.19 3.75
N LYS A 58 -14.92 16.95 2.80
CA LYS A 58 -15.36 15.60 2.41
C LYS A 58 -14.25 14.81 1.71
N GLU A 59 -13.47 15.47 0.85
CA GLU A 59 -12.35 14.92 0.11
C GLU A 59 -11.18 14.51 1.04
N TYR A 60 -10.82 15.38 2.00
CA TYR A 60 -9.83 15.06 3.03
C TYR A 60 -10.23 13.86 3.89
N MET A 61 -11.49 13.78 4.32
CA MET A 61 -12.01 12.65 5.08
C MET A 61 -11.94 11.32 4.29
N THR A 62 -12.18 11.36 2.98
CA THR A 62 -12.04 10.17 2.12
C THR A 62 -10.59 9.72 1.96
N LEU A 63 -9.62 10.65 1.89
CA LEU A 63 -8.19 10.32 1.79
C LEU A 63 -7.66 9.72 3.09
N GLU A 64 -8.05 10.27 4.25
CA GLU A 64 -7.70 9.70 5.54
C GLU A 64 -8.21 8.26 5.69
N ASN A 65 -9.44 7.99 5.25
CA ASN A 65 -10.01 6.65 5.28
C ASN A 65 -9.28 5.68 4.35
N ARG A 66 -8.87 6.11 3.14
CA ARG A 66 -8.06 5.29 2.23
C ARG A 66 -6.72 4.91 2.86
N ARG A 67 -6.01 5.87 3.46
CA ARG A 67 -4.72 5.62 4.11
C ARG A 67 -4.86 4.67 5.31
N LYS A 68 -5.94 4.77 6.08
CA LYS A 68 -6.27 3.79 7.15
C LYS A 68 -6.47 2.39 6.59
N ILE A 69 -7.21 2.25 5.49
CA ILE A 69 -7.40 0.95 4.81
C ILE A 69 -6.06 0.39 4.33
N VAL A 70 -5.21 1.21 3.70
CA VAL A 70 -3.89 0.79 3.24
C VAL A 70 -3.03 0.32 4.42
N LYS A 71 -2.99 1.07 5.52
CA LYS A 71 -2.26 0.67 6.74
C LYS A 71 -2.76 -0.67 7.28
N LEU A 72 -4.07 -0.90 7.30
CA LEU A 72 -4.64 -2.18 7.72
C LEU A 72 -4.22 -3.32 6.79
N ILE A 73 -4.30 -3.11 5.47
CA ILE A 73 -3.83 -4.07 4.46
C ILE A 73 -2.36 -4.41 4.68
N SER A 74 -1.51 -3.39 4.87
CA SER A 74 -0.08 -3.56 5.13
C SER A 74 0.20 -4.42 6.36
N LEU A 75 -0.56 -4.21 7.44
CA LEU A 75 -0.43 -5.00 8.67
C LEU A 75 -0.85 -6.44 8.44
N VAL A 76 -1.98 -6.67 7.76
CA VAL A 76 -2.45 -8.03 7.43
C VAL A 76 -1.41 -8.77 6.59
N VAL A 77 -0.89 -8.14 5.54
CA VAL A 77 0.13 -8.74 4.67
C VAL A 77 1.42 -9.01 5.45
N GLY A 78 1.86 -8.04 6.26
CA GLY A 78 3.08 -8.18 7.06
C GLY A 78 2.98 -9.33 8.07
N LEU A 79 1.86 -9.39 8.81
CA LEU A 79 1.61 -10.44 9.80
C LEU A 79 1.50 -11.82 9.16
N ALA A 80 0.83 -11.94 8.01
CA ALA A 80 0.75 -13.20 7.29
C ALA A 80 2.15 -13.72 6.92
N GLY A 81 3.06 -12.84 6.46
CA GLY A 81 4.45 -13.19 6.21
C GLY A 81 5.17 -13.70 7.47
N VAL A 82 4.98 -13.03 8.62
CA VAL A 82 5.55 -13.47 9.90
C VAL A 82 5.02 -14.84 10.32
N MET A 83 3.70 -15.08 10.21
CA MET A 83 3.09 -16.36 10.55
C MET A 83 3.66 -17.51 9.73
N VAL A 84 3.87 -17.31 8.43
CA VAL A 84 4.45 -18.33 7.55
C VAL A 84 5.92 -18.59 7.88
N MET A 85 6.71 -17.54 8.19
CA MET A 85 8.10 -17.71 8.64
C MET A 85 8.18 -18.52 9.94
N ILE A 86 7.28 -18.26 10.90
CA ILE A 86 7.14 -19.07 12.12
C ILE A 86 6.79 -20.52 11.74
N GLY A 87 5.87 -20.72 10.78
CA GLY A 87 5.54 -22.03 10.24
C GLY A 87 6.75 -22.82 9.76
N TRP A 88 7.68 -22.18 9.05
CA TRP A 88 8.94 -22.79 8.63
C TRP A 88 9.90 -23.09 9.77
N ILE A 89 10.07 -22.16 10.73
CA ILE A 89 11.02 -22.32 11.85
C ILE A 89 10.59 -23.45 12.80
N PHE A 90 9.30 -23.56 13.08
CA PHE A 90 8.74 -24.56 14.01
C PHE A 90 8.17 -25.80 13.30
N ASP A 91 8.34 -25.88 11.99
CA ASP A 91 7.83 -26.97 11.15
C ASP A 91 6.30 -27.21 11.25
N ILE A 92 5.53 -26.12 11.32
CA ILE A 92 4.06 -26.16 11.41
C ILE A 92 3.44 -26.04 10.01
N GLU A 93 3.01 -27.17 9.45
CA GLU A 93 2.49 -27.25 8.07
C GLU A 93 1.32 -26.30 7.78
N ILE A 94 0.36 -26.18 8.71
CA ILE A 94 -0.86 -25.37 8.51
C ILE A 94 -0.57 -23.86 8.37
N LEU A 95 0.60 -23.42 8.83
CA LEU A 95 1.06 -22.05 8.65
C LEU A 95 1.80 -21.85 7.31
N LYS A 96 2.35 -22.93 6.73
CA LYS A 96 3.04 -22.90 5.43
C LYS A 96 2.07 -23.10 4.26
N SER A 97 1.00 -23.87 4.47
CA SER A 97 -0.04 -24.14 3.48
C SER A 97 -1.42 -24.18 4.12
N LEU A 98 -2.43 -23.64 3.42
CA LEU A 98 -3.81 -23.68 3.87
C LEU A 98 -4.48 -25.04 3.68
N SER A 99 -3.88 -25.92 2.87
CA SER A 99 -4.35 -27.29 2.65
C SER A 99 -3.16 -28.22 2.44
N PRO A 100 -3.17 -29.44 3.00
CA PRO A 100 -2.13 -30.44 2.74
C PRO A 100 -1.96 -30.78 1.24
N SER A 101 -3.02 -30.61 0.45
CA SER A 101 -3.01 -30.83 -1.00
C SER A 101 -2.53 -29.63 -1.81
N TRP A 102 -2.24 -28.49 -1.16
CA TRP A 102 -1.82 -27.26 -1.81
C TRP A 102 -0.36 -26.95 -1.55
N ILE A 103 0.24 -26.20 -2.47
CA ILE A 103 1.65 -25.81 -2.36
C ILE A 103 1.86 -24.87 -1.17
N SER A 104 2.90 -25.17 -0.41
CA SER A 104 3.38 -24.33 0.69
C SER A 104 4.06 -23.08 0.15
N MET A 105 3.84 -21.95 0.81
CA MET A 105 4.57 -20.72 0.53
C MET A 105 6.01 -20.83 1.03
N LYS A 106 6.95 -20.46 0.17
CA LYS A 106 8.39 -20.52 0.46
C LYS A 106 8.79 -19.47 1.51
N PHE A 107 9.86 -19.74 2.25
CA PHE A 107 10.37 -18.82 3.27
C PHE A 107 10.71 -17.44 2.69
N ASP A 108 11.41 -17.37 1.56
CA ASP A 108 11.79 -16.11 0.90
C ASP A 108 10.57 -15.30 0.46
N THR A 109 9.50 -15.99 0.07
CA THR A 109 8.22 -15.37 -0.27
C THR A 109 7.60 -14.74 0.99
N ALA A 110 7.62 -15.45 2.12
CA ALA A 110 7.07 -14.97 3.38
C ALA A 110 7.83 -13.74 3.92
N LEU A 111 9.16 -13.80 3.87
CA LEU A 111 10.01 -12.66 4.19
C LEU A 111 9.71 -11.46 3.28
N SER A 112 9.56 -11.70 1.98
CA SER A 112 9.27 -10.63 1.01
C SER A 112 7.89 -10.00 1.21
N PHE A 113 6.88 -10.76 1.66
CA PHE A 113 5.59 -10.17 2.07
C PHE A 113 5.70 -9.35 3.35
N PHE A 114 6.46 -9.82 4.34
CA PHE A 114 6.71 -9.04 5.55
C PHE A 114 7.35 -7.69 5.21
N LEU A 115 8.41 -7.71 4.41
CA LEU A 115 9.09 -6.49 3.94
C LEU A 115 8.20 -5.63 3.05
N SER A 116 7.38 -6.22 2.18
CA SER A 116 6.44 -5.49 1.33
C SER A 116 5.32 -4.81 2.13
N GLY A 117 4.82 -5.46 3.18
CA GLY A 117 3.88 -4.86 4.12
C GLY A 117 4.47 -3.64 4.83
N LEU A 118 5.72 -3.75 5.31
CA LEU A 118 6.45 -2.60 5.86
C LEU A 118 6.61 -1.49 4.81
N THR A 119 7.05 -1.81 3.60
CA THR A 119 7.18 -0.85 2.50
C THR A 119 5.87 -0.11 2.26
N LEU A 120 4.76 -0.84 2.09
CA LEU A 120 3.44 -0.24 1.81
C LEU A 120 2.96 0.65 2.97
N TYR A 121 3.15 0.21 4.22
CA TYR A 121 2.80 1.00 5.41
C TYR A 121 3.56 2.33 5.45
N PHE A 122 4.86 2.30 5.16
CA PHE A 122 5.69 3.50 5.17
C PHE A 122 5.49 4.39 3.94
N ILE A 123 5.10 3.86 2.78
CA ILE A 123 4.64 4.68 1.65
C ILE A 123 3.41 5.51 2.08
N ALA A 124 2.44 4.89 2.77
CA ALA A 124 1.27 5.60 3.27
C ALA A 124 1.64 6.70 4.29
N ARG A 125 2.61 6.46 5.18
CA ARG A 125 3.12 7.48 6.11
C ARG A 125 3.92 8.59 5.43
N ALA A 126 4.68 8.27 4.40
CA ALA A 126 5.41 9.26 3.62
C ALA A 126 4.45 10.29 2.98
N GLN A 127 3.28 9.84 2.50
CA GLN A 127 2.22 10.72 1.99
C GLN A 127 1.48 11.52 3.08
N GLU A 128 1.61 11.13 4.36
CA GLU A 128 1.10 11.89 5.52
C GLU A 128 2.09 12.96 6.02
N GLY A 129 3.26 13.09 5.38
CA GLY A 129 4.27 14.09 5.73
C GLY A 129 5.42 13.56 6.58
N GLU A 130 5.44 12.27 6.93
CA GLU A 130 6.52 11.64 7.71
C GLU A 130 7.63 11.05 6.82
N PHE A 131 8.05 11.78 5.79
CA PHE A 131 8.92 11.26 4.75
C PHE A 131 10.30 10.79 5.25
N ASP A 132 10.94 11.54 6.16
CA ASP A 132 12.34 11.27 6.56
C ASP A 132 12.50 9.89 7.23
N ARG A 133 11.57 9.53 8.12
CA ARG A 133 11.56 8.20 8.76
C ARG A 133 11.13 7.11 7.81
N ALA A 134 10.14 7.40 6.96
CA ALA A 134 9.63 6.45 5.99
C ALA A 134 10.67 6.08 4.93
N GLN A 135 11.46 7.04 4.47
CA GLN A 135 12.48 6.84 3.45
C GLN A 135 13.50 5.77 3.86
N VAL A 136 13.97 5.80 5.10
CA VAL A 136 14.97 4.83 5.59
C VAL A 136 14.41 3.42 5.53
N VAL A 137 13.19 3.21 6.05
CA VAL A 137 12.57 1.88 6.08
C VAL A 137 12.30 1.38 4.66
N ILE A 138 11.67 2.20 3.80
CA ILE A 138 11.38 1.85 2.41
C ILE A 138 12.67 1.51 1.65
N SER A 139 13.77 2.23 1.89
CA SER A 139 15.04 1.98 1.20
C SER A 139 15.61 0.60 1.57
N ILE A 140 15.62 0.29 2.88
CA ILE A 140 16.16 -0.98 3.37
C ILE A 140 15.29 -2.14 2.88
N THR A 141 13.97 -2.05 3.05
CA THR A 141 13.06 -3.12 2.66
C THR A 141 13.08 -3.35 1.14
N SER A 142 13.03 -2.29 0.33
CA SER A 142 13.12 -2.41 -1.14
C SER A 142 14.47 -2.98 -1.59
N LEU A 143 15.59 -2.57 -0.98
CA LEU A 143 16.91 -3.10 -1.32
C LEU A 143 16.99 -4.61 -1.05
N VAL A 144 16.55 -5.05 0.13
CA VAL A 144 16.55 -6.47 0.49
C VAL A 144 15.67 -7.27 -0.47
N ILE A 145 14.46 -6.79 -0.79
CA ILE A 145 13.58 -7.46 -1.74
C ILE A 145 14.21 -7.55 -3.13
N ILE A 146 14.78 -6.46 -3.66
CA ILE A 146 15.40 -6.44 -4.99
C ILE A 146 16.57 -7.41 -5.06
N LEU A 147 17.43 -7.44 -4.03
CA LEU A 147 18.56 -8.35 -4.01
C LEU A 147 18.08 -9.81 -3.91
N LEU A 148 17.22 -10.12 -2.95
CA LEU A 148 16.74 -11.49 -2.73
C LEU A 148 15.97 -12.01 -3.95
N MET A 149 14.92 -11.30 -4.36
CA MET A 149 14.05 -11.74 -5.46
C MET A 149 14.72 -11.56 -6.82
N GLY A 150 15.63 -10.59 -6.97
CA GLY A 150 16.43 -10.43 -8.19
C GLY A 150 17.43 -11.57 -8.40
N ILE A 151 18.11 -12.02 -7.34
CA ILE A 151 19.02 -13.18 -7.41
C ILE A 151 18.23 -14.45 -7.75
N LEU A 152 17.10 -14.70 -7.07
CA LEU A 152 16.26 -15.88 -7.34
C LEU A 152 15.66 -15.83 -8.76
N PHE A 153 15.23 -14.66 -9.21
CA PHE A 153 14.73 -14.48 -10.58
C PHE A 153 15.83 -14.74 -11.61
N PHE A 154 17.04 -14.22 -11.38
CA PHE A 154 18.21 -14.48 -12.23
C PHE A 154 18.54 -15.98 -12.26
N SER A 155 18.60 -16.64 -11.09
CA SER A 155 18.80 -18.09 -10.98
C SER A 155 17.80 -18.86 -11.84
N THR A 156 16.53 -18.48 -11.79
CA THR A 156 15.45 -19.14 -12.54
C THR A 156 15.56 -18.93 -14.05
N VAL A 157 15.86 -17.69 -14.49
CA VAL A 157 15.90 -17.35 -15.92
C VAL A 157 17.14 -17.91 -16.62
N PHE A 158 18.28 -17.92 -15.94
CA PHE A 158 19.55 -18.39 -16.50
C PHE A 158 19.85 -19.85 -16.17
N GLY A 159 19.05 -20.49 -15.31
CA GLY A 159 19.24 -21.88 -14.88
C GLY A 159 20.50 -22.09 -14.02
N VAL A 160 20.98 -21.03 -13.36
CA VAL A 160 22.21 -21.08 -12.53
C VAL A 160 21.81 -21.14 -11.07
N MET A 161 22.13 -22.24 -10.39
CA MET A 161 21.91 -22.38 -8.95
C MET A 161 22.87 -21.46 -8.19
N THR A 162 22.33 -20.43 -7.54
CA THR A 162 23.12 -19.38 -6.87
C THR A 162 23.45 -19.73 -5.42
N GLY A 163 22.77 -20.73 -4.85
CA GLY A 163 22.78 -21.05 -3.43
C GLY A 163 21.79 -20.22 -2.61
N ALA A 164 21.22 -19.15 -3.18
CA ALA A 164 20.21 -18.33 -2.53
C ALA A 164 18.89 -19.08 -2.31
N GLU A 165 18.64 -20.13 -3.09
CA GLU A 165 17.44 -20.97 -3.03
C GLU A 165 17.31 -21.74 -1.70
N HIS A 166 18.40 -21.78 -0.92
CA HIS A 166 18.49 -22.50 0.35
C HIS A 166 19.04 -21.62 1.49
N LEU A 167 19.03 -20.30 1.31
CA LEU A 167 19.72 -19.37 2.21
C LEU A 167 19.17 -19.41 3.65
N PHE A 168 17.85 -19.53 3.81
CA PHE A 168 17.20 -19.49 5.12
C PHE A 168 16.73 -20.87 5.59
N VAL A 169 16.07 -21.61 4.70
CA VAL A 169 15.50 -22.92 5.01
C VAL A 169 15.71 -23.84 3.81
N ARG A 170 16.18 -25.06 4.07
CA ARG A 170 16.24 -26.11 3.06
C ARG A 170 14.90 -26.79 2.99
N GLU A 171 14.27 -26.70 1.83
CA GLU A 171 13.04 -27.43 1.54
C GLU A 171 13.39 -28.79 0.93
N GLU A 172 12.76 -29.85 1.42
CA GLU A 172 12.96 -31.20 0.90
C GLU A 172 12.35 -31.35 -0.50
N ALA A 173 12.96 -32.21 -1.32
CA ALA A 173 12.44 -32.55 -2.63
C ALA A 173 11.10 -33.31 -2.51
N GLY A 174 10.16 -33.07 -3.44
CA GLY A 174 8.87 -33.77 -3.47
C GLY A 174 7.66 -32.98 -2.99
N GLY A 175 7.79 -31.68 -2.74
CA GLY A 175 6.66 -30.80 -2.42
C GLY A 175 5.58 -30.78 -3.51
N VAL A 176 4.31 -30.74 -3.10
CA VAL A 176 3.15 -30.74 -4.02
C VAL A 176 3.26 -29.61 -5.04
N LYS A 177 3.24 -29.95 -6.35
CA LYS A 177 3.36 -29.01 -7.48
C LYS A 177 4.62 -28.10 -7.41
N THR A 178 5.67 -28.56 -6.74
CA THR A 178 6.98 -27.91 -6.66
C THR A 178 7.92 -28.55 -7.69
N VAL A 179 8.48 -27.74 -8.59
CA VAL A 179 9.41 -28.20 -9.62
C VAL A 179 10.85 -28.13 -9.11
N ILE A 180 11.21 -27.00 -8.48
CA ILE A 180 12.52 -26.78 -7.86
C ILE A 180 12.27 -26.37 -6.39
N PRO A 181 12.75 -27.14 -5.40
CA PRO A 181 12.62 -26.79 -3.98
C PRO A 181 13.27 -25.44 -3.66
N GLY A 182 12.66 -24.67 -2.77
CA GLY A 182 13.14 -23.34 -2.37
C GLY A 182 12.82 -22.20 -3.34
N LEU A 183 12.40 -22.49 -4.58
CA LEU A 183 12.22 -21.47 -5.60
C LEU A 183 10.76 -20.97 -5.68
N PRO A 184 10.48 -19.67 -5.48
CA PRO A 184 9.17 -19.10 -5.74
C PRO A 184 8.84 -19.12 -7.24
N SER A 185 7.57 -18.96 -7.59
CA SER A 185 7.17 -18.88 -9.00
C SER A 185 7.72 -17.60 -9.66
N ILE A 186 8.07 -17.67 -10.95
CA ILE A 186 8.53 -16.51 -11.76
C ILE A 186 7.64 -15.27 -11.57
N PRO A 187 6.29 -15.35 -11.69
CA PRO A 187 5.43 -14.18 -11.48
C PRO A 187 5.45 -13.68 -10.03
N THR A 188 5.69 -14.55 -9.04
CA THR A 188 5.83 -14.13 -7.64
C THR A 188 7.10 -13.29 -7.45
N MET A 189 8.24 -13.75 -7.96
CA MET A 189 9.52 -13.02 -7.89
C MET A 189 9.41 -11.67 -8.60
N PHE A 190 8.87 -11.66 -9.81
CA PHE A 190 8.66 -10.43 -10.58
C PHE A 190 7.73 -9.44 -9.85
N SER A 191 6.65 -9.94 -9.24
CA SER A 191 5.71 -9.14 -8.45
C SER A 191 6.38 -8.44 -7.27
N PHE A 192 7.27 -9.14 -6.54
CA PHE A 192 8.01 -8.51 -5.46
C PHE A 192 9.02 -7.47 -5.95
N ILE A 193 9.68 -7.71 -7.08
CA ILE A 193 10.56 -6.72 -7.70
C ILE A 193 9.77 -5.45 -8.06
N LEU A 194 8.57 -5.60 -8.62
CA LEU A 194 7.68 -4.46 -8.89
C LEU A 194 7.25 -3.75 -7.61
N MET A 195 6.91 -4.48 -6.54
CA MET A 195 6.56 -3.90 -5.24
C MET A 195 7.74 -3.11 -4.65
N ALA A 196 8.96 -3.64 -4.73
CA ALA A 196 10.15 -2.93 -4.28
C ALA A 196 10.44 -1.69 -5.14
N MET A 197 10.21 -1.79 -6.45
CA MET A 197 10.28 -0.65 -7.38
C MET A 197 9.28 0.45 -6.96
N ALA A 198 8.04 0.12 -6.59
CA ALA A 198 7.08 1.10 -6.08
C ALA A 198 7.63 1.89 -4.87
N GLY A 199 8.33 1.20 -3.96
CA GLY A 199 9.07 1.83 -2.85
C GLY A 199 10.18 2.77 -3.34
N VAL A 200 11.03 2.32 -4.26
CA VAL A 200 12.12 3.14 -4.83
C VAL A 200 11.57 4.39 -5.53
N LEU A 201 10.53 4.25 -6.35
CA LEU A 201 9.89 5.38 -7.04
C LEU A 201 9.32 6.41 -6.03
N THR A 202 8.82 5.94 -4.88
CA THR A 202 8.34 6.80 -3.79
C THR A 202 9.48 7.63 -3.19
N ILE A 203 10.64 7.01 -2.95
CA ILE A 203 11.83 7.68 -2.43
C ILE A 203 12.35 8.74 -3.41
N LEU A 204 12.37 8.40 -4.71
CA LEU A 204 12.83 9.28 -5.77
C LEU A 204 11.86 10.45 -6.06
N ARG A 205 10.68 10.49 -5.42
CA ARG A 205 9.65 11.52 -5.58
C ARG A 205 9.34 11.85 -7.05
N ILE A 206 9.18 10.81 -7.86
CA ILE A 206 8.96 10.97 -9.30
C ILE A 206 7.65 11.71 -9.56
N ARG A 207 7.67 12.64 -10.53
CA ARG A 207 6.54 13.54 -10.86
C ARG A 207 5.21 12.82 -11.13
N ARG A 208 5.24 11.56 -11.59
CA ARG A 208 4.08 10.72 -11.87
C ARG A 208 3.96 9.51 -10.93
N LEU A 209 4.41 9.65 -9.68
CA LEU A 209 4.40 8.58 -8.69
C LEU A 209 3.04 7.90 -8.58
N HIS A 210 1.94 8.66 -8.43
CA HIS A 210 0.60 8.08 -8.28
C HIS A 210 0.24 7.16 -9.46
N VAL A 211 0.52 7.57 -10.71
CA VAL A 211 0.27 6.73 -11.89
C VAL A 211 1.12 5.47 -11.86
N SER A 212 2.40 5.56 -11.48
CA SER A 212 3.27 4.39 -11.35
C SER A 212 2.77 3.42 -10.27
N LEU A 213 2.36 3.92 -9.10
CA LEU A 213 1.80 3.10 -8.02
C LEU A 213 0.50 2.41 -8.47
N MET A 214 -0.36 3.11 -9.21
CA MET A 214 -1.58 2.55 -9.76
C MET A 214 -1.31 1.44 -10.77
N ILE A 215 -0.38 1.65 -11.71
CA ILE A 215 -0.02 0.64 -12.73
C ILE A 215 0.58 -0.59 -12.06
N ILE A 216 1.55 -0.39 -11.15
CA ILE A 216 2.17 -1.50 -10.40
C ILE A 216 1.09 -2.23 -9.61
N GLY A 217 0.24 -1.51 -8.87
CA GLY A 217 -0.83 -2.09 -8.08
C GLY A 217 -1.82 -2.90 -8.92
N LEU A 218 -2.17 -2.42 -10.13
CA LEU A 218 -3.03 -3.14 -11.06
C LEU A 218 -2.39 -4.44 -11.55
N ILE A 219 -1.09 -4.43 -11.85
CA ILE A 219 -0.35 -5.64 -12.26
C ILE A 219 -0.34 -6.66 -11.11
N LEU A 220 -0.01 -6.23 -9.88
CA LEU A 220 0.01 -7.11 -8.71
C LEU A 220 -1.37 -7.71 -8.42
N ALA A 221 -2.42 -6.87 -8.49
CA ALA A 221 -3.79 -7.30 -8.31
C ALA A 221 -4.22 -8.31 -9.38
N ALA A 222 -3.90 -8.04 -10.65
CA ALA A 222 -4.21 -8.93 -11.75
C ALA A 222 -3.54 -10.31 -11.59
N VAL A 223 -2.25 -10.34 -11.24
CA VAL A 223 -1.49 -11.58 -11.01
C VAL A 223 -2.09 -12.40 -9.87
N GLY A 224 -2.40 -11.74 -8.74
CA GLY A 224 -3.05 -12.39 -7.60
C GLY A 224 -4.45 -12.92 -7.95
N ILE A 225 -5.29 -12.10 -8.58
CA ILE A 225 -6.67 -12.48 -8.94
C ILE A 225 -6.68 -13.60 -9.97
N SER A 226 -5.77 -13.61 -10.95
CA SER A 226 -5.68 -14.73 -11.90
C SER A 226 -5.30 -16.03 -11.20
N ALA A 227 -4.37 -16.00 -10.26
CA ALA A 227 -4.00 -17.21 -9.49
C ALA A 227 -5.16 -17.69 -8.62
N ILE A 228 -5.86 -16.79 -7.91
CA ILE A 228 -7.08 -17.14 -7.15
C ILE A 228 -8.12 -17.80 -8.06
N THR A 229 -8.37 -17.20 -9.23
CA THR A 229 -9.31 -17.76 -10.22
C THR A 229 -8.89 -19.16 -10.65
N GLY A 230 -7.59 -19.36 -10.92
CA GLY A 230 -7.02 -20.65 -11.27
C GLY A 230 -7.25 -21.73 -10.21
N TYR A 231 -7.19 -21.38 -8.92
CA TYR A 231 -7.54 -22.30 -7.84
C TYR A 231 -9.03 -22.63 -7.78
N VAL A 232 -9.90 -21.64 -8.04
CA VAL A 232 -11.36 -21.85 -8.01
C VAL A 232 -11.83 -22.75 -9.15
N ILE A 233 -11.26 -22.60 -10.33
CA ILE A 233 -11.61 -23.40 -11.52
C ILE A 233 -10.71 -24.62 -11.72
N ASP A 234 -9.78 -24.88 -10.79
CA ASP A 234 -8.74 -25.91 -10.83
C ASP A 234 -7.98 -25.96 -12.18
N PHE A 235 -7.58 -24.80 -12.70
CA PHE A 235 -6.83 -24.68 -13.94
C PHE A 235 -5.36 -24.30 -13.68
N PRO A 236 -4.41 -25.25 -13.79
CA PRO A 236 -3.04 -25.07 -13.30
C PRO A 236 -2.25 -23.90 -13.87
N ALA A 237 -2.48 -23.57 -15.13
CA ALA A 237 -1.75 -22.48 -15.76
C ALA A 237 -2.11 -21.10 -15.17
N LEU A 238 -3.31 -20.93 -14.60
CA LEU A 238 -3.73 -19.65 -14.00
C LEU A 238 -3.06 -19.39 -12.64
N TYR A 239 -2.74 -20.43 -11.87
CA TYR A 239 -1.85 -20.33 -10.70
C TYR A 239 -0.37 -20.60 -11.07
N TYR A 240 -0.05 -20.47 -12.36
CA TYR A 240 1.29 -20.45 -12.93
C TYR A 240 2.09 -21.75 -12.84
N TYR A 241 1.42 -22.88 -12.65
CA TYR A 241 2.10 -24.17 -12.64
C TYR A 241 2.41 -24.65 -14.06
N ILE A 242 3.70 -24.86 -14.33
CA ILE A 242 4.18 -25.51 -15.57
C ILE A 242 5.19 -26.56 -15.13
N ALA A 243 4.87 -27.84 -15.34
CA ALA A 243 5.53 -28.98 -14.70
C ALA A 243 7.07 -29.03 -14.82
N THR A 244 7.64 -28.43 -15.86
CA THR A 244 9.09 -28.43 -16.11
C THR A 244 9.76 -27.06 -15.99
N VAL A 245 8.98 -25.99 -15.80
CA VAL A 245 9.47 -24.61 -15.92
C VAL A 245 9.23 -23.81 -14.64
N ASN A 246 8.09 -24.00 -13.97
CA ASN A 246 7.69 -23.10 -12.89
C ASN A 246 6.84 -23.80 -11.83
N SER A 247 7.26 -23.66 -10.57
CA SER A 247 6.48 -24.07 -9.41
C SER A 247 5.16 -23.28 -9.35
N ALA A 248 4.11 -23.93 -8.82
CA ALA A 248 2.82 -23.28 -8.61
C ALA A 248 2.95 -22.08 -7.65
N MET A 249 2.13 -21.06 -7.84
CA MET A 249 1.98 -20.00 -6.85
C MET A 249 1.05 -20.45 -5.72
N ALA A 250 1.45 -20.33 -4.45
CA ALA A 250 0.58 -20.70 -3.33
C ALA A 250 -0.70 -19.83 -3.27
N PHE A 251 -1.81 -20.43 -2.85
CA PHE A 251 -3.11 -19.74 -2.79
C PHE A 251 -3.06 -18.48 -1.91
N HIS A 252 -2.50 -18.59 -0.70
CA HIS A 252 -2.41 -17.44 0.20
C HIS A 252 -1.43 -16.39 -0.33
N THR A 253 -0.35 -16.76 -1.03
CA THR A 253 0.48 -15.82 -1.80
C THR A 253 -0.37 -15.03 -2.81
N ALA A 254 -1.32 -15.68 -3.50
CA ALA A 254 -2.19 -15.01 -4.48
C ALA A 254 -3.11 -13.97 -3.83
N VAL A 255 -3.71 -14.32 -2.69
CA VAL A 255 -4.52 -13.40 -1.88
C VAL A 255 -3.68 -12.21 -1.39
N LEU A 256 -2.49 -12.45 -0.86
CA LEU A 256 -1.63 -11.39 -0.34
C LEU A 256 -1.11 -10.47 -1.45
N LEU A 257 -0.78 -10.99 -2.64
CA LEU A 257 -0.41 -10.14 -3.80
C LEU A 257 -1.61 -9.28 -4.25
N ALA A 258 -2.81 -9.84 -4.29
CA ALA A 258 -4.01 -9.09 -4.62
C ALA A 258 -4.24 -7.94 -3.62
N LEU A 259 -4.07 -8.20 -2.33
CA LEU A 259 -4.16 -7.20 -1.27
C LEU A 259 -3.09 -6.12 -1.40
N LEU A 260 -1.82 -6.46 -1.66
CA LEU A 260 -0.76 -5.48 -1.93
C LEU A 260 -1.10 -4.59 -3.12
N GLY A 261 -1.60 -5.19 -4.21
CA GLY A 261 -2.02 -4.46 -5.41
C GLY A 261 -3.14 -3.47 -5.12
N ILE A 262 -4.19 -3.91 -4.42
CA ILE A 262 -5.29 -3.06 -3.96
C ILE A 262 -4.77 -1.93 -3.06
N GLY A 263 -3.85 -2.23 -2.14
CA GLY A 263 -3.23 -1.24 -1.27
C GLY A 263 -2.50 -0.13 -2.03
N LEU A 264 -1.73 -0.49 -3.06
CA LEU A 264 -1.07 0.50 -3.93
C LEU A 264 -2.07 1.33 -4.74
N ILE A 265 -3.13 0.71 -5.27
CA ILE A 265 -4.19 1.42 -5.99
C ILE A 265 -4.91 2.41 -5.08
N CYS A 266 -5.15 2.07 -3.82
CA CYS A 266 -5.77 2.98 -2.85
C CYS A 266 -4.92 4.21 -2.50
N LEU A 267 -3.61 4.18 -2.77
CA LEU A 267 -2.68 5.32 -2.62
C LEU A 267 -2.62 6.22 -3.87
N TYR A 268 -3.36 5.87 -4.94
CA TYR A 268 -3.55 6.71 -6.11
C TYR A 268 -4.35 7.97 -5.72
N GLU A 269 -3.74 9.12 -5.97
CA GLU A 269 -4.31 10.47 -5.85
C GLU A 269 -4.35 11.12 -7.23
#